data_AF-A0A4U1F4C9-F1
#
_entry.id   AF-A0A4U1F4C9-F1
#
_cell.length_a   1.000
_cell.length_b   1.000
_cell.length_c   1.000
_cell.angle_alpha   90.00
_cell.angle_beta   90.00
_cell.angle_gamma   90.00
#
_symmetry.space_group_name_H-M   'P 1'
#
loop_
_entity.id
_entity.type
_entity.pdbx_description
1 polymer ?
#
loop_
_entity_poly.entity_id
_entity_poly.type
_entity_poly.pdbx_seq_one_letter_code
_entity_poly.pdbx_strand_id
1 'polypeptide(L)'
;MFAMTERGHRSNVRGIRTEATFDLSAQEFVIDTPCENAEKMYIGNAMYGNYVAVFAQLIINGRSQGPHCFIVPVRDENGSMYPGVTAIDMMYKEGLHGVDTGILRFDKVRIPRENLLDKFGSVAPDGQYHSPIKDKSARFNAMLAVLTPLRLAVTFQATGSMKVTDVNFPCCLFSACPRGG
;
A
#
# COMPACT_ATOMS: atom_id res chain seq x y z
N MET A 1 7.13 -2.52 3.78
CA MET A 1 6.32 -1.43 3.23
C MET A 1 4.98 -1.96 2.73
N PHE A 2 3.97 -1.11 2.54
CA PHE A 2 2.64 -1.49 2.04
C PHE A 2 2.21 -0.57 0.89
N ALA A 3 2.06 -1.11 -0.32
CA ALA A 3 1.80 -0.36 -1.54
C ALA A 3 0.50 -0.78 -2.22
N MET A 4 -0.58 -0.11 -1.82
CA MET A 4 -1.91 -0.31 -2.38
C MET A 4 -2.32 0.85 -3.29
N THR A 5 -2.22 2.07 -2.78
CA THR A 5 -2.62 3.32 -3.44
C THR A 5 -1.77 3.64 -4.66
N GLU A 6 -2.41 4.07 -5.74
CA GLU A 6 -1.76 4.62 -6.93
C GLU A 6 -2.07 6.10 -7.10
N ARG A 7 -1.23 6.80 -7.86
CA ARG A 7 -1.44 8.22 -8.20
C ARG A 7 -2.85 8.47 -8.77
N GLY A 8 -3.28 7.62 -9.71
CA GLY A 8 -4.60 7.70 -10.36
C GLY A 8 -5.73 6.97 -9.63
N HIS A 9 -5.43 6.11 -8.65
CA HIS A 9 -6.42 5.26 -7.97
C HIS A 9 -6.20 5.24 -6.45
N ARG A 10 -7.05 5.98 -5.73
CA ARG A 10 -7.00 6.07 -4.26
C ARG A 10 -8.16 5.31 -3.62
N SER A 11 -9.38 5.84 -3.77
CA SER A 11 -10.58 5.21 -3.21
C SER A 11 -11.05 4.00 -4.03
N ASN A 12 -10.78 4.00 -5.35
CA ASN A 12 -11.12 2.90 -6.24
C ASN A 12 -9.93 1.94 -6.42
N VAL A 13 -9.59 1.20 -5.36
CA VAL A 13 -8.48 0.24 -5.38
C VAL A 13 -8.73 -0.93 -6.35
N ARG A 14 -9.98 -1.20 -6.73
CA ARG A 14 -10.29 -2.23 -7.76
C ARG A 14 -9.74 -1.86 -9.14
N GLY A 15 -9.65 -0.57 -9.42
CA GLY A 15 -9.19 -0.03 -10.70
C GLY A 15 -7.68 0.19 -10.79
N ILE A 16 -6.89 -0.27 -9.81
CA ILE A 16 -5.44 -0.15 -9.86
C ILE A 16 -4.88 -0.73 -11.16
N ARG A 17 -3.81 -0.12 -11.66
CA ARG A 17 -3.24 -0.39 -12.97
C ARG A 17 -1.86 -1.04 -12.93
N THR A 18 -1.21 -1.11 -11.78
CA THR A 18 0.00 -1.94 -11.61
C THR A 18 -0.37 -3.38 -11.98
N GLU A 19 0.45 -4.03 -12.81
CA GLU A 19 0.17 -5.38 -13.32
C GLU A 19 1.15 -6.38 -12.72
N ALA A 20 0.69 -7.61 -12.54
CA ALA A 20 1.48 -8.77 -12.15
C ALA A 20 1.17 -9.91 -13.11
N THR A 21 1.97 -10.05 -14.16
CA THR A 21 1.75 -11.05 -15.21
C THR A 21 2.50 -12.33 -14.89
N PHE A 22 1.80 -13.45 -14.87
CA PHE A 22 2.41 -14.75 -14.62
C PHE A 22 3.13 -15.28 -15.86
N ASP A 23 4.42 -15.57 -15.72
CA ASP A 23 5.27 -16.22 -16.70
C ASP A 23 5.38 -17.71 -16.34
N LEU A 24 4.63 -18.55 -17.06
CA LEU A 24 4.56 -19.99 -16.81
C LEU A 24 5.93 -20.67 -17.00
N SER A 25 6.74 -20.18 -17.93
CA SER A 25 8.03 -20.80 -18.27
C SER A 25 9.07 -20.57 -17.18
N ALA A 26 9.09 -19.37 -16.62
CA ALA A 26 10.02 -18.98 -15.56
C ALA A 26 9.49 -19.29 -14.16
N GLN A 27 8.19 -19.59 -13.99
CA GLN A 27 7.52 -19.70 -12.69
C GLN A 27 7.64 -18.40 -11.86
N GLU A 28 7.47 -17.26 -12.54
CA GLU A 28 7.65 -15.93 -11.97
C GLU A 28 6.44 -15.03 -12.26
N PHE A 29 6.29 -13.98 -11.45
CA PHE A 29 5.45 -12.83 -11.79
C PHE A 29 6.33 -11.68 -12.26
N VAL A 30 5.90 -11.02 -13.34
CA VAL A 30 6.47 -9.77 -13.83
C VAL A 30 5.61 -8.63 -13.33
N ILE A 31 6.16 -7.83 -12.42
CA ILE A 31 5.50 -6.65 -11.83
C ILE A 31 5.86 -5.42 -12.65
N ASP A 32 4.84 -4.73 -13.15
CA ASP A 32 5.03 -3.58 -14.03
C ASP A 32 4.11 -2.40 -13.70
N THR A 33 4.65 -1.19 -13.89
CA THR A 33 3.94 0.08 -13.75
C THR A 33 3.74 0.69 -15.15
N PRO A 34 2.59 0.45 -15.80
CA PRO A 34 2.42 0.74 -17.22
C PRO A 34 2.35 2.25 -17.56
N CYS A 35 2.10 3.10 -16.55
CA CYS A 35 2.03 4.56 -16.73
C CYS A 35 2.24 5.28 -15.40
N GLU A 36 2.47 6.59 -15.44
CA GLU A 36 2.65 7.43 -14.25
C GLU A 36 1.45 7.35 -13.28
N ASN A 37 0.23 7.21 -13.82
CA ASN A 37 -0.97 7.06 -12.99
C ASN A 37 -1.03 5.74 -12.20
N ALA A 38 -0.22 4.75 -12.58
CA ALA A 38 -0.09 3.47 -11.89
C ALA A 38 1.00 3.49 -10.80
N GLU A 39 1.80 4.56 -10.69
CA GLU A 39 2.84 4.66 -9.68
C GLU A 39 2.23 4.57 -8.28
N LYS A 40 2.85 3.75 -7.43
CA LYS A 40 2.43 3.59 -6.04
C LYS A 40 2.80 4.84 -5.28
N MET A 41 1.83 5.48 -4.63
CA MET A 41 2.00 6.81 -4.01
C MET A 41 1.60 6.75 -2.55
N TYR A 42 2.24 7.60 -1.72
CA TYR A 42 2.07 7.63 -0.27
C TYR A 42 2.62 6.40 0.46
N ILE A 43 3.71 5.83 -0.04
CA ILE A 43 4.29 4.62 0.55
C ILE A 43 5.22 5.02 1.69
N GLY A 44 4.84 4.70 2.92
CA GLY A 44 5.68 4.94 4.10
C GLY A 44 6.91 4.02 4.13
N ASN A 45 8.03 4.54 4.62
CA ASN A 45 9.32 3.85 4.65
C ASN A 45 9.88 3.48 3.26
N ALA A 46 9.52 4.25 2.23
CA ALA A 46 9.92 4.00 0.85
C ALA A 46 11.42 4.19 0.59
N MET A 47 12.11 5.03 1.37
CA MET A 47 13.53 5.34 1.19
C MET A 47 14.45 4.31 1.88
N TYR A 48 13.94 3.59 2.88
CA TYR A 48 14.76 2.66 3.67
C TYR A 48 14.21 1.23 3.71
N GLY A 49 12.99 0.98 3.23
CA GLY A 49 12.43 -0.36 3.23
C GLY A 49 13.08 -1.29 2.19
N ASN A 50 13.32 -2.53 2.60
CA ASN A 50 13.89 -3.57 1.71
C ASN A 50 12.82 -4.35 0.94
N TYR A 51 11.61 -4.47 1.49
CA TYR A 51 10.51 -5.21 0.88
C TYR A 51 9.20 -4.44 0.92
N VAL A 52 8.37 -4.64 -0.10
CA VAL A 52 7.04 -4.04 -0.21
C VAL A 52 5.99 -5.08 -0.54
N ALA A 53 4.86 -5.03 0.16
CA ALA A 53 3.65 -5.71 -0.22
C ALA A 53 2.90 -4.86 -1.27
N VAL A 54 2.92 -5.25 -2.54
CA VAL A 54 2.35 -4.53 -3.68
C VAL A 54 1.02 -5.12 -4.06
N PHE A 55 -0.03 -4.29 -4.12
CA PHE A 55 -1.25 -4.67 -4.81
C PHE A 55 -1.12 -4.43 -6.31
N ALA A 56 -1.38 -5.46 -7.11
CA ALA A 56 -1.33 -5.40 -8.57
C ALA A 56 -2.44 -6.26 -9.18
N GLN A 57 -2.83 -5.97 -10.42
CA GLN A 57 -3.74 -6.80 -11.21
C GLN A 57 -3.03 -8.10 -11.57
N LEU A 58 -3.48 -9.21 -11.02
CA LEU A 58 -2.97 -10.54 -11.37
C LEU A 58 -3.45 -10.90 -12.78
N ILE A 59 -2.53 -11.11 -13.71
CA ILE A 59 -2.80 -11.48 -15.09
C ILE A 59 -2.24 -12.88 -15.35
N ILE A 60 -3.11 -13.80 -15.80
CA ILE A 60 -2.74 -15.18 -16.13
C ILE A 60 -3.30 -15.48 -17.50
N ASN A 61 -2.45 -15.91 -18.45
CA ASN A 61 -2.82 -16.19 -19.84
C ASN A 61 -3.63 -15.03 -20.47
N GLY A 62 -3.19 -13.78 -20.23
CA GLY A 62 -3.84 -12.56 -20.73
C GLY A 62 -5.16 -12.19 -20.05
N ARG A 63 -5.59 -12.91 -19.00
CA ARG A 63 -6.84 -12.63 -18.29
C ARG A 63 -6.57 -12.11 -16.88
N SER A 64 -7.20 -10.98 -16.54
CA SER A 64 -7.13 -10.42 -15.18
C SER A 64 -7.99 -11.20 -14.19
N GLN A 65 -7.39 -11.60 -13.08
CA GLN A 65 -8.03 -12.17 -11.89
C GLN A 65 -8.34 -11.10 -10.83
N GLY A 66 -8.08 -9.83 -11.13
CA GLY A 66 -8.26 -8.71 -10.21
C GLY A 66 -7.06 -8.47 -9.30
N PRO A 67 -7.18 -7.50 -8.37
CA PRO A 67 -6.09 -7.14 -7.46
C PRO A 67 -5.69 -8.30 -6.53
N HIS A 68 -4.39 -8.58 -6.48
CA HIS A 68 -3.76 -9.48 -5.53
C HIS A 68 -2.52 -8.81 -4.93
N CYS A 69 -2.03 -9.34 -3.81
CA CYS A 69 -0.91 -8.78 -3.08
C CYS A 69 0.34 -9.64 -3.27
N PHE A 70 1.46 -9.00 -3.60
CA PHE A 70 2.75 -9.64 -3.91
C PHE A 70 3.84 -9.05 -3.03
N ILE A 71 4.78 -9.88 -2.59
CA ILE A 71 5.99 -9.40 -1.91
C ILE A 71 7.06 -9.12 -2.95
N VAL A 72 7.49 -7.85 -3.05
CA VAL A 72 8.49 -7.41 -4.02
C VAL A 72 9.72 -6.90 -3.28
N PRO A 73 10.93 -7.39 -3.61
CA PRO A 73 12.16 -6.79 -3.11
C PRO A 73 12.35 -5.40 -3.72
N VAL A 74 12.74 -4.44 -2.88
CA VAL A 74 13.01 -3.05 -3.26
C VAL A 74 14.48 -2.72 -3.12
N ARG A 75 15.15 -3.29 -2.10
CA ARG A 75 16.58 -3.11 -1.85
C ARG A 75 17.22 -4.42 -1.39
N ASP A 76 18.52 -4.54 -1.65
CA ASP A 76 19.36 -5.58 -1.05
C ASP A 76 19.78 -5.22 0.39
N GLU A 77 20.54 -6.10 1.04
CA GLU A 77 21.04 -5.90 2.41
C GLU A 77 22.01 -4.71 2.54
N ASN A 78 22.63 -4.30 1.43
CA ASN A 78 23.55 -3.16 1.37
C ASN A 78 22.82 -1.83 1.07
N GLY A 79 21.49 -1.87 0.90
CA GLY A 79 20.65 -0.70 0.59
C GLY A 79 20.61 -0.34 -0.89
N SER A 80 21.22 -1.14 -1.78
CA SER A 80 21.16 -0.92 -3.23
C SER A 80 19.77 -1.25 -3.77
N MET A 81 19.27 -0.43 -4.69
CA MET A 81 17.96 -0.64 -5.30
C MET A 81 17.91 -1.95 -6.10
N TYR A 82 16.82 -2.69 -5.95
CA TYR A 82 16.57 -3.89 -6.74
C TYR A 82 16.37 -3.50 -8.23
N PRO A 83 16.91 -4.27 -9.20
CA PRO A 83 16.77 -3.94 -10.61
C PRO A 83 15.32 -3.75 -11.05
N GLY A 84 15.05 -2.67 -11.79
CA GLY A 84 13.71 -2.29 -12.25
C GLY A 84 12.84 -1.62 -11.17
N VAL A 85 13.33 -1.43 -9.94
CA VAL A 85 12.61 -0.71 -8.89
C VAL A 85 13.13 0.72 -8.78
N THR A 86 12.23 1.69 -8.81
CA THR A 86 12.52 3.10 -8.54
C THR A 86 11.76 3.57 -7.31
N ALA A 87 12.44 4.27 -6.42
CA ALA A 87 11.84 4.93 -5.26
C ALA A 87 12.16 6.43 -5.30
N ILE A 88 11.12 7.27 -5.17
CA ILE A 88 11.24 8.73 -5.21
C ILE A 88 10.68 9.30 -3.91
N ASP A 89 11.42 10.14 -3.19
CA ASP A 89 10.90 10.82 -2.01
C ASP A 89 9.89 11.90 -2.44
N MET A 90 8.74 11.96 -1.77
CA MET A 90 7.75 13.01 -1.98
C MET A 90 8.14 14.34 -1.32
N MET A 91 9.24 14.36 -0.56
CA MET A 91 9.78 15.56 0.07
C MET A 91 8.80 16.17 1.09
N TYR A 92 8.63 17.50 1.06
CA TYR A 92 7.87 18.24 2.07
C TYR A 92 6.43 17.75 2.21
N LYS A 93 5.95 17.71 3.47
CA LYS A 93 4.60 17.33 3.87
C LYS A 93 4.12 18.32 4.90
N GLU A 94 2.81 18.56 4.98
CA GLU A 94 2.22 19.43 6.01
C GLU A 94 2.33 18.85 7.43
N GLY A 95 2.65 17.56 7.56
CA GLY A 95 2.82 16.87 8.83
C GLY A 95 3.44 15.49 8.63
N LEU A 96 3.65 14.74 9.72
CA LEU A 96 4.35 13.46 9.71
C LEU A 96 5.74 13.53 9.07
N HIS A 97 6.47 14.62 9.28
CA HIS A 97 7.83 14.84 8.72
C HIS A 97 8.83 13.73 9.07
N GLY A 98 8.63 13.03 10.21
CA GLY A 98 9.48 11.91 10.62
C GLY A 98 9.21 10.58 9.90
N VAL A 99 8.20 10.53 9.02
CA VAL A 99 7.92 9.36 8.17
C VAL A 99 8.39 9.71 6.77
N ASP A 100 9.35 8.97 6.22
CA ASP A 100 9.67 9.08 4.80
C ASP A 100 8.53 8.47 3.98
N THR A 101 8.11 9.17 2.94
CA THR A 101 6.96 8.76 2.14
C THR A 101 7.33 8.97 0.70
N GLY A 102 7.27 7.89 -0.05
CA GLY A 102 7.73 7.90 -1.42
C GLY A 102 6.71 7.41 -2.42
N ILE A 103 7.14 7.55 -3.66
CA ILE A 103 6.55 6.95 -4.83
C ILE A 103 7.38 5.74 -5.21
N LEU A 104 6.74 4.61 -5.49
CA LEU A 104 7.38 3.43 -6.04
C LEU A 104 6.92 3.18 -7.47
N ARG A 105 7.88 2.83 -8.33
CA ARG A 105 7.65 2.42 -9.71
C ARG A 105 8.41 1.13 -9.97
N PHE A 106 7.78 0.23 -10.71
CA PHE A 106 8.30 -1.07 -11.10
C PHE A 106 8.38 -1.13 -12.63
N ASP A 107 9.53 -1.48 -13.15
CA ASP A 107 9.79 -1.74 -14.57
C ASP A 107 10.13 -3.22 -14.73
N LYS A 108 9.13 -4.02 -15.11
CA LYS A 108 9.25 -5.46 -15.36
C LYS A 108 10.03 -6.26 -14.30
N VAL A 109 9.77 -5.97 -13.03
CA VAL A 109 10.45 -6.61 -11.90
C VAL A 109 9.98 -8.05 -11.78
N ARG A 110 10.91 -9.01 -11.84
CA ARG A 110 10.61 -10.44 -11.73
C ARG A 110 10.67 -10.88 -10.28
N ILE A 111 9.63 -11.60 -9.84
CA ILE A 111 9.56 -12.22 -8.51
C ILE A 111 9.12 -13.68 -8.63
N PRO A 112 9.57 -14.58 -7.73
CA PRO A 112 9.11 -15.97 -7.70
C PRO A 112 7.58 -16.07 -7.52
N ARG A 113 6.99 -17.17 -8.01
CA ARG A 113 5.56 -17.47 -7.84
C ARG A 113 5.14 -17.49 -6.37
N GLU A 114 6.02 -17.90 -5.47
CA GLU A 114 5.80 -18.01 -4.03
C GLU A 114 5.64 -16.65 -3.34
N ASN A 115 6.01 -15.55 -4.01
CA ASN A 115 5.85 -14.20 -3.46
C ASN A 115 4.40 -13.69 -3.54
N LEU A 116 3.48 -14.44 -4.14
CA LEU A 116 2.05 -14.17 -4.09
C LEU A 116 1.49 -14.52 -2.70
N LEU A 117 0.83 -13.56 -2.04
CA LEU A 117 0.07 -13.84 -0.82
C LEU A 117 -1.23 -14.57 -1.17
N ASP A 118 -1.19 -15.89 -1.11
CA ASP A 118 -2.09 -16.78 -1.83
C ASP A 118 -3.37 -17.20 -1.07
N LYS A 119 -3.54 -16.76 0.18
CA LYS A 119 -4.66 -17.14 1.07
C LYS A 119 -6.05 -17.07 0.40
N PHE A 120 -6.28 -16.10 -0.47
CA PHE A 120 -7.57 -15.89 -1.14
C PHE A 120 -7.55 -16.19 -2.63
N GLY A 121 -6.39 -16.51 -3.19
CA GLY A 121 -6.20 -16.74 -4.62
C GLY A 121 -4.78 -17.20 -4.89
N SER A 122 -4.62 -18.43 -5.35
CA SER A 122 -3.33 -19.06 -5.62
C SER A 122 -3.17 -19.37 -7.11
N VAL A 123 -1.93 -19.46 -7.54
CA VAL A 123 -1.55 -19.88 -8.90
C VAL A 123 -0.73 -21.16 -8.78
N ALA A 124 -1.24 -22.24 -9.34
CA ALA A 124 -0.55 -23.52 -9.40
C ALA A 124 0.61 -23.47 -10.42
N PRO A 125 1.61 -24.37 -10.32
CA PRO A 125 2.74 -24.39 -11.25
C PRO A 125 2.36 -24.61 -12.73
N ASP A 126 1.19 -25.21 -12.98
CA ASP A 126 0.63 -25.40 -14.32
C ASP A 126 -0.12 -24.15 -14.84
N GLY A 127 -0.13 -23.06 -14.08
CA GLY A 127 -0.80 -21.80 -14.40
C GLY A 127 -2.29 -21.79 -14.10
N GLN A 128 -2.83 -22.83 -13.44
CA GLN A 128 -4.22 -22.80 -13.00
C GLN A 128 -4.41 -21.86 -11.81
N TYR A 129 -5.43 -21.00 -11.92
CA TYR A 129 -5.84 -20.12 -10.82
C TYR A 129 -6.87 -20.82 -9.94
N HIS A 130 -6.62 -20.85 -8.64
CA HIS A 130 -7.54 -21.40 -7.65
C HIS A 130 -7.91 -20.33 -6.62
N SER A 131 -9.19 -20.28 -6.22
CA SER A 131 -9.63 -19.39 -5.15
C SER A 131 -10.78 -20.03 -4.37
N PRO A 132 -10.75 -19.96 -3.02
CA PRO A 132 -11.89 -20.40 -2.20
C PRO A 132 -13.13 -19.52 -2.37
N ILE A 133 -12.98 -18.31 -2.94
CA ILE A 133 -14.07 -17.35 -3.15
C ILE A 133 -14.24 -17.12 -4.66
N LYS A 134 -15.33 -17.65 -5.22
CA LYS A 134 -15.61 -17.59 -6.67
C LYS A 134 -15.84 -16.17 -7.18
N ASP A 135 -16.62 -15.37 -6.44
CA ASP A 135 -16.91 -14.00 -6.85
C ASP A 135 -15.71 -13.07 -6.63
N LYS A 136 -15.27 -12.38 -7.68
CA LYS A 136 -14.08 -11.51 -7.65
C LYS A 136 -14.26 -10.34 -6.67
N SER A 137 -15.48 -9.78 -6.59
CA SER A 137 -15.77 -8.64 -5.71
C SER A 137 -15.77 -9.05 -4.25
N ALA A 138 -16.39 -10.18 -3.92
CA ALA A 138 -16.39 -10.76 -2.58
C ALA A 138 -14.97 -11.13 -2.13
N ARG A 139 -14.16 -11.72 -3.02
CA ARG A 139 -12.75 -12.03 -2.75
C ARG A 139 -11.95 -10.78 -2.40
N PHE A 140 -12.07 -9.75 -3.22
CA PHE A 140 -11.36 -8.49 -2.99
C PHE A 140 -11.82 -7.83 -1.68
N ASN A 141 -13.12 -7.83 -1.39
CA ASN A 141 -13.65 -7.30 -0.13
C ASN A 141 -13.14 -8.10 1.08
N ALA A 142 -13.05 -9.43 0.98
CA ALA A 142 -12.47 -10.28 2.03
C ALA A 142 -10.98 -9.97 2.25
N MET A 143 -10.23 -9.73 1.17
CA MET A 143 -8.82 -9.31 1.25
C MET A 143 -8.66 -7.92 1.87
N LEU A 144 -9.61 -6.99 1.68
CA LEU A 144 -9.58 -5.68 2.34
C LEU A 144 -10.17 -5.69 3.76
N ALA A 145 -10.92 -6.72 4.15
CA ALA A 145 -11.54 -6.80 5.46
C ALA A 145 -10.51 -6.78 6.60
N VAL A 146 -9.28 -7.25 6.36
CA VAL A 146 -8.15 -7.13 7.29
C VAL A 146 -7.72 -5.69 7.58
N LEU A 147 -8.15 -4.69 6.79
CA LEU A 147 -7.92 -3.27 7.08
C LEU A 147 -8.98 -2.67 8.03
N THR A 148 -10.04 -3.40 8.36
CA THR A 148 -11.11 -2.93 9.25
C THR A 148 -10.61 -2.59 10.66
N PRO A 149 -9.76 -3.41 11.31
CA PRO A 149 -9.21 -3.09 12.62
C PRO A 149 -8.40 -1.78 12.64
N LEU A 150 -7.70 -1.47 11.54
CA LEU A 150 -6.95 -0.22 11.42
C LEU A 150 -7.88 1.00 11.48
N ARG A 151 -9.06 0.92 10.88
CA ARG A 151 -10.07 2.00 10.94
C ARG A 151 -10.53 2.25 12.36
N LEU A 152 -10.76 1.17 13.13
CA LEU A 152 -11.11 1.28 14.55
C LEU A 152 -9.96 1.93 15.34
N ALA A 153 -8.71 1.51 15.09
CA ALA A 153 -7.55 2.10 15.77
C ALA A 153 -7.45 3.63 15.56
N VAL A 154 -7.73 4.12 14.36
CA VAL A 154 -7.75 5.57 14.08
C VAL A 154 -8.81 6.29 14.93
N THR A 155 -9.98 5.70 15.15
CA THR A 155 -11.01 6.31 16.02
C THR A 155 -10.56 6.40 17.49
N PHE A 156 -9.81 5.40 17.97
CA PHE A 156 -9.22 5.43 19.31
C PHE A 156 -8.13 6.49 19.43
N GLN A 157 -7.25 6.61 18.41
CA GLN A 157 -6.21 7.64 18.38
C GLN A 157 -6.79 9.06 18.35
N ALA A 158 -7.88 9.26 17.61
CA ALA A 158 -8.59 10.54 17.57
C ALA A 158 -9.14 10.91 18.95
N THR A 159 -9.83 10.00 19.62
CA THR A 159 -10.34 10.21 20.99
C THR A 159 -9.22 10.50 21.99
N GLY A 160 -8.10 9.78 21.88
CA GLY A 160 -6.91 10.02 22.71
C GLY A 160 -6.34 11.42 22.49
N SER A 161 -6.20 11.84 21.24
CA SER A 161 -5.66 13.16 20.88
C SER A 161 -6.57 14.28 21.37
N MET A 162 -7.90 14.13 21.25
CA MET A 162 -8.87 15.11 21.77
C MET A 162 -8.75 15.28 23.29
N LYS A 163 -8.60 14.18 24.04
CA LYS A 163 -8.42 14.25 25.49
C LYS A 163 -7.19 15.06 25.89
N VAL A 164 -6.06 14.88 25.18
CA VAL A 164 -4.82 15.62 25.46
C VAL A 164 -4.99 17.12 25.21
N THR A 165 -5.75 17.50 24.18
CA THR A 165 -6.04 18.92 23.89
C THR A 165 -6.94 19.55 24.96
N ASP A 166 -7.91 18.81 25.51
CA ASP A 166 -8.78 19.28 26.59
C ASP A 166 -8.03 19.52 27.92
N VAL A 167 -6.97 18.75 28.23
CA VAL A 167 -6.19 18.95 29.47
C VAL A 167 -5.23 20.15 29.40
N ASN A 168 -4.95 20.67 28.20
CA ASN A 168 -3.99 21.75 27.96
C ASN A 168 -4.61 23.13 27.72
N PHE A 169 -5.92 23.29 27.91
CA PHE A 169 -6.55 24.60 28.12
C PHE A 169 -6.69 24.86 29.62
N PRO A 170 -5.65 25.39 30.32
CA PRO A 170 -5.91 25.99 31.62
C PRO A 170 -6.84 27.18 31.42
N CYS A 171 -7.71 27.40 32.40
CA CYS A 171 -8.72 28.47 32.53
C CYS A 171 -8.20 29.91 32.36
N CYS A 172 -7.45 30.25 31.31
CA CYS A 172 -6.90 31.58 31.07
C CYS A 172 -7.74 32.42 30.10
N LEU A 173 -8.89 31.93 29.61
CA LEU A 173 -9.83 32.73 28.79
C LEU A 173 -10.81 33.59 29.61
N PHE A 174 -10.64 33.73 30.92
CA PHE A 174 -11.35 34.71 31.76
C PHE A 174 -10.36 35.63 32.48
N SER A 175 -9.70 36.52 31.75
CA SER A 175 -9.10 37.73 32.32
C SER A 175 -9.95 38.95 31.94
N ALA A 176 -11.11 39.08 32.59
CA ALA A 176 -11.83 40.35 32.62
C ALA A 176 -11.19 41.26 33.69
N CYS A 177 -10.44 42.25 33.21
CA CYS A 177 -9.78 43.35 33.89
C CYS A 177 -10.63 44.03 35.00
N PRO A 178 -10.07 44.37 36.19
CA PRO A 178 -10.78 45.16 37.19
C PRO A 178 -10.75 46.65 36.81
N ARG A 179 -11.91 47.29 36.60
CA ARG A 179 -12.01 48.76 36.59
C ARG A 179 -12.34 49.25 37.99
N GLY A 180 -11.33 49.82 38.65
CA GLY A 180 -11.54 50.79 39.73
C GLY A 180 -11.94 52.15 39.17
N GLY A 181 -12.75 52.88 39.93
CA GLY A 181 -13.26 54.22 39.62
C GLY A 181 -14.46 54.52 40.50
#